data_AF-A0A5D2A897-F1
#
_entry.id   AF-A0A5D2A897-F1
#
_cell.length_a   1.000
_cell.length_b   1.000
_cell.length_c   1.000
_cell.angle_alpha   90.00
_cell.angle_beta   90.00
_cell.angle_gamma   90.00
#
_symmetry.space_group_name_H-M   'P 1'
#
loop_
_entity.id
_entity.type
_entity.pdbx_description
1 polymer ?
#
loop_
_entity_poly.entity_id
_entity_poly.type
_entity_poly.pdbx_seq_one_letter_code
_entity_poly.pdbx_strand_id
1 'polypeptide(L)'
;MLHLASLFSIFVLVNARIPGVCTGGSWETAHGKSKSKNLKLGNQGNDEKKSKKGLEIEGYRVEGLSIGGHETCIIFPTLNLAFDIGRCPQRALSQDFLFISHGHMDHIGGLPMYVTLGLYGMRPPTIAVPTCIKEDVEKLFELHRKMDQSELKHNLIDLDVGN
;
A
#
# COMPACT_ATOMS: atom_id res chain seq x y z
N MET A 1 1.11 -14.47 20.22
CA MET A 1 1.48 -15.39 19.11
C MET A 1 0.35 -15.63 18.10
N LEU A 2 -0.93 -15.56 18.47
CA LEU A 2 -2.07 -15.73 17.53
C LEU A 2 -2.28 -14.58 16.52
N HIS A 3 -1.57 -13.46 16.66
CA HIS A 3 -1.81 -12.25 15.86
C HIS A 3 -0.98 -12.17 14.57
N LEU A 4 0.21 -12.79 14.54
CA LEU A 4 1.08 -12.79 13.35
C LEU A 4 0.68 -13.86 12.32
N ALA A 5 0.21 -15.02 12.76
CA ALA A 5 -0.21 -16.10 11.86
C ALA A 5 -1.45 -15.72 11.03
N SER A 6 -2.35 -14.91 11.60
CA SER A 6 -3.50 -14.33 10.88
C SER A 6 -3.04 -13.32 9.81
N LEU A 7 -2.06 -12.46 10.12
CA LEU A 7 -1.46 -11.55 9.15
C LEU A 7 -0.70 -12.28 8.03
N PHE A 8 -0.04 -13.41 8.35
CA PHE A 8 0.59 -14.28 7.35
C PHE A 8 -0.44 -14.99 6.46
N SER A 9 -1.59 -15.39 7.02
CA SER A 9 -2.71 -15.94 6.22
C SER A 9 -3.33 -14.88 5.32
N ILE A 10 -3.44 -13.64 5.78
CA ILE A 10 -3.84 -12.50 4.94
C ILE A 10 -2.83 -12.30 3.80
N PHE A 11 -1.53 -12.36 4.08
CA PHE A 11 -0.47 -12.27 3.07
C PHE A 11 -0.53 -13.40 2.03
N VAL A 12 -0.87 -14.63 2.42
CA VAL A 12 -1.16 -15.73 1.48
C VAL A 12 -2.46 -15.48 0.69
N LEU A 13 -3.47 -14.86 1.29
CA LEU A 13 -4.71 -14.43 0.64
C LEU A 13 -4.52 -13.28 -0.37
N VAL A 14 -3.54 -12.38 -0.16
CA VAL A 14 -3.17 -11.35 -1.15
C VAL A 14 -2.57 -12.01 -2.41
N ASN A 15 -1.85 -13.12 -2.28
CA ASN A 15 -1.37 -13.93 -3.40
C ASN A 15 -2.46 -14.81 -4.04
N ALA A 16 -3.46 -15.25 -3.26
CA ALA A 16 -4.58 -16.05 -3.75
C ALA A 16 -5.80 -15.17 -4.02
N ARG A 17 -5.80 -14.44 -5.15
CA ARG A 17 -6.97 -13.85 -5.84
C ARG A 17 -8.21 -13.75 -4.94
N ILE A 18 -8.25 -12.74 -4.05
CA ILE A 18 -9.34 -12.55 -3.08
C ILE A 18 -10.68 -12.59 -3.85
N PRO A 19 -11.52 -13.63 -3.69
CA PRO A 19 -12.80 -13.69 -4.36
C PRO A 19 -13.69 -12.58 -3.80
N GLY A 20 -13.93 -11.54 -4.60
CA GLY A 20 -14.70 -10.35 -4.20
C GLY A 20 -13.96 -9.01 -4.35
N VAL A 21 -12.66 -9.02 -4.65
CA VAL A 21 -11.95 -7.81 -5.11
C VAL A 21 -12.18 -7.71 -6.62
N CYS A 22 -13.20 -6.93 -7.00
CA CYS A 22 -13.43 -6.56 -8.39
C CYS A 22 -12.18 -5.85 -8.94
N THR A 23 -11.58 -6.45 -9.97
CA THR A 23 -10.66 -5.78 -10.89
C THR A 23 -11.35 -4.54 -11.45
N GLY A 24 -10.91 -3.36 -11.05
CA GLY A 24 -11.45 -2.08 -11.55
C GLY A 24 -12.15 -1.27 -10.47
N GLY A 25 -11.36 -0.48 -9.75
CA GLY A 25 -11.87 0.50 -8.80
C GLY A 25 -10.74 1.06 -7.94
N SER A 26 -9.99 2.03 -8.48
CA SER A 26 -9.25 2.96 -7.64
C SER A 26 -10.25 3.61 -6.68
N TRP A 27 -10.06 3.43 -5.38
CA TRP A 27 -10.82 4.13 -4.36
C TRP A 27 -9.98 5.33 -3.88
N GLU A 28 -9.57 6.18 -4.83
CA GLU A 28 -8.95 7.47 -4.55
C GLU A 28 -9.96 8.39 -3.85
N THR A 29 -9.66 8.74 -2.61
CA THR A 29 -10.32 9.82 -1.88
C THR A 29 -10.12 11.14 -2.60
N ALA A 30 -11.22 11.83 -2.86
CA ALA A 30 -11.34 13.04 -3.65
C ALA A 30 -10.40 14.21 -3.23
N HIS A 31 -9.71 14.79 -4.21
CA HIS A 31 -9.44 16.23 -4.27
C HIS A 31 -10.41 16.88 -5.27
N GLY A 32 -11.43 17.61 -4.78
CA GLY A 32 -12.15 18.62 -5.56
C GLY A 32 -11.32 19.92 -5.59
N LYS A 33 -11.41 20.85 -6.55
CA LYS A 33 -12.39 21.27 -7.57
C LYS A 33 -11.58 21.84 -8.77
N SER A 34 -12.08 22.16 -9.97
CA SER A 34 -13.36 22.75 -10.39
C SER A 34 -13.46 22.67 -11.92
N LYS A 35 -14.62 22.31 -12.48
CA LYS A 35 -15.02 22.78 -13.82
C LYS A 35 -16.50 23.13 -13.84
N SER A 36 -16.77 24.16 -14.64
CA SER A 36 -17.91 25.08 -14.65
C SER A 36 -19.29 24.45 -14.82
N LYS A 37 -20.30 25.15 -14.28
CA LYS A 37 -21.74 24.85 -14.31
C LYS A 37 -22.31 24.89 -15.73
N ASN A 38 -23.25 23.99 -16.04
CA ASN A 38 -24.51 24.41 -16.66
C ASN A 38 -25.68 23.45 -16.33
N LEU A 39 -26.86 24.03 -16.11
CA LEU A 39 -28.10 23.43 -15.61
C LEU A 39 -28.80 22.50 -16.62
N LYS A 40 -29.57 21.52 -16.12
CA LYS A 40 -31.04 21.42 -16.32
C LYS A 40 -31.72 20.38 -15.39
N LEU A 41 -32.96 20.72 -15.03
CA LEU A 41 -33.88 20.12 -14.06
C LEU A 41 -34.33 18.69 -14.43
N GLY A 42 -34.61 17.84 -13.42
CA GLY A 42 -35.52 16.70 -13.60
C GLY A 42 -35.43 15.57 -12.58
N ASN A 43 -36.41 15.55 -11.67
CA ASN A 43 -37.02 14.41 -10.97
C ASN A 43 -36.40 13.85 -9.69
N GLN A 44 -37.28 13.74 -8.68
CA GLN A 44 -37.04 13.14 -7.37
C GLN A 44 -36.86 11.62 -7.51
N GLY A 45 -35.76 11.12 -6.95
CA GLY A 45 -35.56 9.73 -6.57
C GLY A 45 -34.81 9.75 -5.23
N ASN A 46 -35.35 9.09 -4.22
CA ASN A 46 -34.68 8.87 -2.95
C ASN A 46 -33.47 7.96 -3.18
N ASP A 47 -32.33 8.55 -3.59
CA ASP A 47 -31.06 7.85 -3.59
C ASP A 47 -30.56 7.79 -2.15
N GLU A 48 -30.91 6.72 -1.45
CA GLU A 48 -30.20 6.28 -0.26
C GLU A 48 -28.71 6.32 -0.57
N LYS A 49 -28.03 7.30 0.02
CA LYS A 49 -26.59 7.46 -0.01
C LYS A 49 -26.01 6.25 0.73
N LYS A 50 -25.84 5.11 0.04
CA LYS A 50 -25.07 3.96 0.51
C LYS A 50 -23.66 4.48 0.78
N SER A 51 -23.42 4.88 2.03
CA SER A 51 -22.10 4.99 2.60
C SER A 51 -21.46 3.62 2.40
N LYS A 52 -20.62 3.49 1.36
CA LYS A 52 -19.85 2.28 1.13
C LYS A 52 -18.93 2.15 2.33
N LYS A 53 -19.34 1.37 3.33
CA LYS A 53 -18.47 0.95 4.42
C LYS A 53 -17.21 0.36 3.80
N GLY A 54 -16.04 0.76 4.31
CA GLY A 54 -14.77 0.19 3.86
C GLY A 54 -14.72 -1.32 4.11
N LEU A 55 -13.77 -2.01 3.47
CA LEU A 55 -13.53 -3.42 3.75
C LEU A 55 -13.03 -3.57 5.19
N GLU A 56 -13.60 -4.51 5.94
CA GLU A 56 -13.14 -4.88 7.28
C GLU A 56 -12.85 -6.38 7.31
N ILE A 57 -11.69 -6.77 7.85
CA ILE A 57 -11.27 -8.15 8.03
C ILE A 57 -10.86 -8.32 9.49
N GLU A 58 -11.52 -9.23 10.21
CA GLU A 58 -11.23 -9.48 11.64
C GLU A 58 -11.23 -8.19 12.50
N GLY A 59 -12.12 -7.24 12.18
CA GLY A 59 -12.22 -5.94 12.88
C GLY A 59 -11.17 -4.90 12.46
N TYR A 60 -10.30 -5.22 11.52
CA TYR A 60 -9.36 -4.27 10.94
C TYR A 60 -9.88 -3.66 9.66
N ARG A 61 -9.82 -2.33 9.56
CA ARG A 61 -10.10 -1.64 8.30
C ARG A 61 -8.99 -1.96 7.30
N VAL A 62 -9.40 -2.41 6.12
CA VAL A 62 -8.52 -2.79 5.01
C VAL A 62 -8.79 -1.92 3.81
N GLU A 63 -7.71 -1.57 3.16
CA GLU A 63 -7.65 -0.62 2.08
C GLU A 63 -6.63 -1.13 1.09
N GLY A 64 -6.86 -1.06 -0.21
CA GLY A 64 -5.76 -1.34 -1.14
C GLY A 64 -6.16 -1.49 -2.59
N LEU A 65 -5.16 -1.59 -3.45
CA LEU A 65 -5.31 -1.92 -4.86
C LEU A 65 -4.51 -3.19 -5.13
N SER A 66 -5.06 -4.11 -5.92
CA SER A 66 -4.31 -5.23 -6.48
C SER A 66 -4.77 -5.49 -7.90
N ILE A 67 -3.93 -5.11 -8.86
CA ILE A 67 -4.10 -5.28 -10.29
C ILE A 67 -2.84 -5.97 -10.78
N GLY A 68 -2.97 -7.24 -11.18
CA GLY A 68 -1.83 -8.08 -11.57
C GLY A 68 -0.97 -7.43 -12.66
N GLY A 69 0.34 -7.34 -12.42
CA GLY A 69 1.31 -6.72 -13.31
C GLY A 69 1.31 -5.19 -13.30
N HIS A 70 0.42 -4.53 -12.55
CA HIS A 70 0.33 -3.07 -12.49
C HIS A 70 0.68 -2.50 -11.12
N GLU A 71 0.03 -3.01 -10.07
CA GLU A 71 0.24 -2.58 -8.68
C GLU A 71 -0.50 -3.49 -7.69
N THR A 72 0.18 -3.85 -6.61
CA THR A 72 -0.37 -4.37 -5.37
C THR A 72 0.10 -3.51 -4.21
N CYS A 73 -0.84 -3.04 -3.40
CA CYS A 73 -0.61 -2.36 -2.13
C CYS A 73 -1.83 -2.50 -1.23
N ILE A 74 -1.69 -3.16 -0.08
CA ILE A 74 -2.75 -3.39 0.91
C ILE A 74 -2.37 -2.73 2.23
N ILE A 75 -3.21 -1.83 2.72
CA ILE A 75 -2.99 -0.96 3.86
C ILE A 75 -3.95 -1.34 4.99
N PHE A 76 -3.40 -1.40 6.20
CA PHE A 76 -4.11 -1.57 7.46
C PHE A 76 -3.90 -0.30 8.30
N PRO A 77 -4.70 0.77 8.11
CA PRO A 77 -4.41 2.08 8.71
C PRO A 77 -4.36 2.05 10.24
N THR A 78 -5.21 1.23 10.86
CA THR A 78 -5.29 1.08 12.32
C THR A 78 -4.07 0.37 12.91
N LEU A 79 -3.30 -0.34 12.08
CA LEU A 79 -2.07 -1.03 12.45
C LEU A 79 -0.81 -0.27 12.00
N ASN A 80 -0.98 0.86 11.31
CA ASN A 80 0.12 1.66 10.77
C ASN A 80 1.03 0.85 9.83
N LEU A 81 0.40 0.03 8.98
CA LEU A 81 1.01 -1.08 8.25
C LEU A 81 0.55 -1.09 6.78
N ALA A 82 1.46 -1.43 5.87
CA ALA A 82 1.16 -1.81 4.50
C ALA A 82 1.86 -3.13 4.10
N PHE A 83 1.23 -3.86 3.19
CA PHE A 83 1.78 -4.99 2.44
C PHE A 83 1.93 -4.58 0.98
N ASP A 84 3.11 -4.79 0.43
CA ASP A 84 3.52 -4.38 -0.91
C ASP A 84 3.32 -2.88 -1.20
N ILE A 85 4.01 -2.39 -2.22
CA ILE A 85 4.07 -0.97 -2.57
C ILE A 85 4.28 -0.76 -4.06
N GLY A 86 3.51 -1.43 -4.93
CA GLY A 86 3.70 -1.39 -6.38
C GLY A 86 4.01 -0.01 -6.98
N ARG A 87 3.08 0.96 -6.86
CA ARG A 87 3.30 2.34 -7.34
C ARG A 87 3.32 3.38 -6.23
N CYS A 88 3.30 2.94 -4.96
CA CYS A 88 3.29 3.79 -3.78
C CYS A 88 2.11 4.78 -3.76
N PRO A 89 0.88 4.32 -3.42
CA PRO A 89 -0.25 5.24 -3.30
C PRO A 89 -0.02 6.18 -2.12
N GLN A 90 -0.50 7.43 -2.23
CA GLN A 90 -0.32 8.47 -1.22
C GLN A 90 -0.71 8.05 0.21
N ARG A 91 -1.68 7.13 0.34
CA ARG A 91 -2.15 6.62 1.63
C ARG A 91 -1.09 5.75 2.32
N ALA A 92 -0.30 4.99 1.56
CA ALA A 92 0.77 4.14 2.08
C ALA A 92 1.89 4.97 2.71
N LEU A 93 2.08 6.21 2.26
CA LEU A 93 3.07 7.12 2.81
C LEU A 93 2.86 7.46 4.29
N SER A 94 1.66 7.22 4.82
CA SER A 94 1.39 7.44 6.24
C SER A 94 1.67 6.23 7.14
N GLN A 95 2.15 5.12 6.57
CA GLN A 95 2.36 3.86 7.28
C GLN A 95 3.83 3.73 7.72
N ASP A 96 4.08 3.42 9.00
CA ASP A 96 5.44 3.25 9.54
C ASP A 96 6.04 1.86 9.22
N PHE A 97 5.19 0.87 8.97
CA PHE A 97 5.62 -0.51 8.68
C PHE A 97 5.21 -0.93 7.26
N LEU A 98 6.16 -1.46 6.50
CA LEU A 98 5.94 -2.01 5.18
C LEU A 98 6.50 -3.43 5.09
N PHE A 99 5.70 -4.35 4.58
CA PHE A 99 6.09 -5.76 4.37
C PHE A 99 6.01 -6.07 2.88
N ILE A 100 7.15 -6.38 2.28
CA ILE A 100 7.24 -6.76 0.86
C ILE A 100 7.09 -8.26 0.74
N SER A 101 6.30 -8.70 -0.22
CA SER A 101 6.06 -10.11 -0.45
C SER A 101 7.15 -10.77 -1.30
N HIS A 102 7.54 -10.13 -2.40
CA HIS A 102 8.54 -10.59 -3.35
C HIS A 102 8.97 -9.43 -4.28
N GLY A 103 9.97 -9.69 -5.12
CA GLY A 103 10.63 -8.67 -5.95
C GLY A 103 9.97 -8.30 -7.28
N HIS A 104 8.71 -8.72 -7.55
CA HIS A 104 8.06 -8.28 -8.79
C HIS A 104 7.75 -6.78 -8.75
N MET A 105 7.84 -6.14 -9.93
CA MET A 105 7.75 -4.69 -10.06
C MET A 105 6.43 -4.12 -9.52
N ASP A 106 5.31 -4.81 -9.74
CA ASP A 106 4.00 -4.43 -9.24
C ASP A 106 3.84 -4.61 -7.73
N HIS A 107 4.80 -5.22 -7.03
CA HIS A 107 4.81 -5.36 -5.58
C HIS A 107 5.84 -4.45 -4.90
N ILE A 108 6.99 -4.18 -5.55
CA ILE A 108 8.11 -3.48 -4.91
C ILE A 108 8.46 -2.13 -5.55
N GLY A 109 7.95 -1.83 -6.75
CA GLY A 109 8.41 -0.72 -7.59
C GLY A 109 8.36 0.66 -6.92
N GLY A 110 7.44 0.87 -5.98
CA GLY A 110 7.27 2.13 -5.25
C GLY A 110 8.18 2.31 -4.04
N LEU A 111 9.10 1.38 -3.75
CA LEU A 111 9.98 1.44 -2.57
C LEU A 111 10.77 2.76 -2.44
N PRO A 112 11.47 3.26 -3.49
CA PRO A 112 12.20 4.51 -3.39
C PRO A 112 11.28 5.68 -3.01
N MET A 113 10.12 5.78 -3.68
CA MET A 113 9.11 6.80 -3.40
C MET A 113 8.58 6.72 -1.97
N TYR A 114 8.32 5.52 -1.45
CA TYR A 114 7.86 5.32 -0.09
C TYR A 114 8.83 5.88 0.96
N VAL A 115 10.15 5.78 0.73
CA VAL A 115 11.16 6.26 1.70
C VAL A 115 11.45 7.76 1.59
N THR A 116 11.01 8.43 0.51
CA THR A 116 11.17 9.90 0.38
C THR A 116 10.46 10.70 1.49
N LEU A 117 9.66 10.04 2.33
CA LEU A 117 8.93 10.62 3.46
C LEU A 117 9.78 11.32 4.52
N GLY A 118 11.06 10.98 4.62
CA GLY A 118 11.99 11.71 5.49
C GLY A 118 12.02 13.22 5.19
N LEU A 119 11.63 13.65 3.98
CA LEU A 119 11.49 15.04 3.59
C LEU A 119 10.34 15.77 4.32
N TYR A 120 9.34 15.05 4.82
CA TYR A 120 8.18 15.62 5.52
C TYR A 120 8.33 15.63 7.05
N GLY A 121 9.54 15.41 7.57
CA GLY A 121 9.80 15.35 9.02
C GLY A 121 9.21 14.10 9.70
N MET A 122 8.85 13.09 8.91
CA MET A 122 8.33 11.82 9.40
C MET A 122 9.47 10.92 9.89
N ARG A 123 9.14 9.98 10.78
CA ARG A 123 10.10 8.97 11.24
C ARG A 123 10.49 8.06 10.06
N PRO A 124 11.74 7.59 9.98
CA PRO A 124 12.14 6.57 9.01
C PRO A 124 11.25 5.32 9.13
N PRO A 125 10.64 4.84 8.03
CA PRO A 125 9.81 3.64 8.08
C PRO A 125 10.67 2.39 8.29
N THR A 126 10.03 1.33 8.79
CA THR A 126 10.61 -0.02 8.84
C THR A 126 10.06 -0.85 7.68
N ILE A 127 10.96 -1.36 6.85
CA ILE A 127 10.66 -2.16 5.68
C ILE A 127 11.16 -3.58 5.96
N ALA A 128 10.25 -4.53 5.91
CA ALA A 128 10.53 -5.94 6.06
C ALA A 128 10.46 -6.61 4.69
N VAL A 129 11.52 -7.34 4.33
CA VAL A 129 11.64 -8.02 3.02
C VAL A 129 12.07 -9.48 3.22
N PRO A 130 11.73 -10.39 2.29
CA PRO A 130 12.29 -11.74 2.31
C PRO A 130 13.82 -11.71 2.29
N THR A 131 14.46 -12.58 3.08
CA THR A 131 15.93 -12.67 3.17
C THR A 131 16.58 -12.77 1.79
N CYS A 132 15.95 -13.48 0.85
CA CYS A 132 16.47 -13.69 -0.51
C CYS A 132 16.57 -12.43 -1.38
N ILE A 133 15.83 -11.35 -1.06
CA ILE A 133 15.86 -10.09 -1.85
C ILE A 133 16.46 -8.92 -1.08
N LYS A 134 16.88 -9.12 0.18
CA LYS A 134 17.36 -8.02 1.03
C LYS A 134 18.55 -7.28 0.42
N GLU A 135 19.55 -8.01 -0.04
CA GLU A 135 20.75 -7.41 -0.64
C GLU A 135 20.42 -6.60 -1.91
N ASP A 136 19.48 -7.09 -2.72
CA ASP A 136 19.05 -6.38 -3.94
C ASP A 136 18.30 -5.08 -3.61
N VAL A 137 17.51 -5.08 -2.53
CA VAL A 137 16.81 -3.88 -2.04
C VAL A 137 17.79 -2.87 -1.45
N GLU A 138 18.84 -3.32 -0.76
CA GLU A 138 19.91 -2.43 -0.28
C GLU A 138 20.60 -1.73 -1.46
N LYS A 139 20.94 -2.49 -2.51
CA LYS A 139 21.52 -1.95 -3.76
C LYS A 139 20.55 -0.99 -4.47
N LEU A 140 19.25 -1.30 -4.48
CA LEU A 140 18.21 -0.44 -5.05
C LEU A 140 18.22 0.94 -4.39
N PHE A 141 18.25 0.99 -3.06
CA PHE A 141 18.31 2.25 -2.33
C PHE A 141 19.64 2.96 -2.54
N GLU A 142 20.78 2.25 -2.54
CA GLU A 142 22.08 2.86 -2.84
C GLU A 142 22.09 3.53 -4.22
N LEU A 143 21.55 2.87 -5.24
CA LEU A 143 21.44 3.42 -6.59
C LEU A 143 20.54 4.65 -6.62
N HIS A 144 19.39 4.61 -5.95
CA HIS A 144 18.50 5.77 -5.88
C HIS A 144 19.13 6.95 -5.13
N ARG A 145 19.85 6.71 -4.03
CA ARG A 145 20.60 7.78 -3.32
C ARG A 145 21.62 8.45 -4.25
N LYS A 146 22.32 7.69 -5.09
CA LYS A 146 23.27 8.23 -6.08
C LYS A 146 22.59 9.09 -7.15
N MET A 147 21.37 8.74 -7.57
CA MET A 147 20.63 9.50 -8.58
C MET A 147 19.93 10.73 -7.99
N ASP A 148 19.19 10.55 -6.90
CA ASP A 148 18.32 11.55 -6.28
C ASP A 148 19.05 12.48 -5.30
N GLN A 149 20.26 12.10 -4.87
CA GLN A 149 21.05 12.84 -3.88
C GLN A 149 20.31 13.04 -2.55
N SER A 150 19.43 12.10 -2.21
CA SER A 150 18.69 12.07 -0.96
C SER A 150 19.17 10.94 -0.05
N GLU A 151 18.96 11.10 1.26
CA GLU A 151 19.41 10.12 2.25
C GLU A 151 18.61 8.80 2.20
N LEU A 152 17.34 8.87 1.77
CA LEU A 152 16.37 7.78 1.81
C LEU A 152 16.48 6.98 3.13
N LYS A 153 16.25 7.65 4.26
CA LYS A 153 16.39 7.05 5.60
C LYS A 153 15.29 6.02 5.84
N HIS A 154 15.67 4.78 6.09
CA HIS A 154 14.76 3.68 6.42
C HIS A 154 15.48 2.65 7.28
N ASN A 155 14.72 1.78 7.93
CA ASN A 155 15.21 0.59 8.61
C ASN A 155 14.81 -0.65 7.77
N LEU A 156 15.78 -1.34 7.17
CA LEU A 156 15.52 -2.55 6.38
C LEU A 156 15.80 -3.80 7.23
N ILE A 157 14.81 -4.67 7.36
CA ILE A 157 14.92 -5.94 8.07
C ILE A 157 14.61 -7.11 7.14
N ASP A 158 15.33 -8.20 7.32
CA ASP A 158 15.02 -9.50 6.72
C ASP A 158 13.94 -10.22 7.52
N LEU A 159 13.08 -10.92 6.79
CA LEU A 159 12.18 -11.92 7.33
C LEU A 159 12.54 -13.27 6.72
N ASP A 160 12.98 -14.17 7.60
CA ASP A 160 13.09 -15.58 7.26
C ASP A 160 11.74 -16.26 7.50
N VAL A 161 11.39 -17.19 6.61
CA VAL A 161 10.19 -18.01 6.78
C VAL A 161 10.57 -19.06 7.82
N GLY A 162 10.15 -18.85 9.07
CA GLY A 162 10.50 -19.75 10.16
C GLY A 162 10.22 -21.20 9.81
N ASN A 163 11.26 -22.05 9.88
CA ASN A 163 11.14 -23.51 9.78
C ASN A 163 10.34 -24.09 10.94
#